data_AF-W1XNT7-F1
#
_entry.id   AF-W1XNT7-F1
#
_cell.length_a   1.000
_cell.length_b   1.000
_cell.length_c   1.000
_cell.angle_alpha   90.00
_cell.angle_beta   90.00
_cell.angle_gamma   90.00
#
_symmetry.space_group_name_H-M   'P 1'
#
loop_
_entity.id
_entity.type
_entity.pdbx_description
1 polymer ?
#
loop_
_entity_poly.entity_id
_entity_poly.type
_entity_poly.pdbx_seq_one_letter_code
_entity_poly.pdbx_strand_id
1 'polypeptide(L)'
;KKSNELLAYSYAKLYNIPSTGLRFFTVYGPAGRPDMAYFGFTNTLRNGGTIKIFNYGNCKRDFTYIDDIVEGVSKVMSTAP
;
A
#
# COMPACT_ATOMS: atom_id res chain seq x y z
N LYS A 1 -0.51 12.81 1.49
CA LYS A 1 -1.49 11.77 1.91
C LYS A 1 -2.58 12.37 2.78
N LYS A 2 -2.29 12.82 4.01
CA LYS A 2 -3.28 13.45 4.91
C LYS A 2 -4.04 14.63 4.29
N SER A 3 -3.35 15.52 3.55
CA SER A 3 -4.01 16.66 2.89
C SER A 3 -5.04 16.24 1.83
N ASN A 4 -4.80 15.12 1.14
CA ASN A 4 -5.74 14.59 0.14
C ASN A 4 -6.98 13.98 0.81
N GLU A 5 -6.80 13.29 1.94
CA GLU A 5 -7.91 12.76 2.74
C GLU A 5 -8.81 13.89 3.25
N LEU A 6 -8.20 15.00 3.68
CA LEU A 6 -8.94 16.19 4.12
C LEU A 6 -9.72 16.84 2.97
N LEU A 7 -9.10 16.92 1.78
CA LEU A 7 -9.75 17.45 0.59
C LEU A 7 -10.96 16.59 0.19
N ALA A 8 -10.80 15.27 0.13
CA ALA A 8 -11.89 14.34 -0.17
C ALA A 8 -13.04 14.50 0.84
N TYR A 9 -12.74 14.63 2.14
CA TYR A 9 -13.74 14.87 3.17
C TYR A 9 -14.49 16.20 2.98
N SER A 10 -13.78 17.30 2.71
CA SER A 10 -14.39 18.60 2.45
C SER A 10 -15.30 18.58 1.23
N TYR A 11 -14.88 17.95 0.13
CA TYR A 11 -15.67 17.86 -1.10
C TYR A 11 -16.89 16.95 -0.95
N ALA A 12 -16.74 15.80 -0.28
CA ALA A 12 -17.86 14.91 0.01
C ALA A 12 -18.96 15.64 0.80
N LYS A 13 -18.56 16.47 1.79
CA LYS A 13 -19.50 17.23 2.61
C LYS A 13 -20.14 18.42 1.90
N LEU A 14 -19.41 19.10 1.01
CA LEU A 14 -19.90 20.31 0.32
C LEU A 14 -20.76 19.99 -0.90
N TYR A 15 -20.42 18.92 -1.62
CA TYR A 15 -21.02 18.61 -2.92
C TYR A 15 -21.76 17.27 -2.94
N ASN A 16 -21.95 16.63 -1.78
CA ASN A 16 -22.56 15.31 -1.64
C ASN A 16 -21.95 14.26 -2.58
N ILE A 17 -20.64 14.33 -2.81
CA ILE A 17 -19.93 13.35 -3.64
C ILE A 17 -19.64 12.11 -2.78
N PRO A 18 -20.26 10.95 -3.07
CA PRO A 18 -20.00 9.71 -2.34
C PRO A 18 -18.52 9.33 -2.45
N SER A 19 -17.82 9.28 -1.32
CA SER A 19 -16.36 9.10 -1.28
C SER A 19 -15.96 8.10 -0.19
N THR A 20 -15.23 7.05 -0.56
CA THR A 20 -14.66 6.07 0.38
C THR A 20 -13.13 6.15 0.38
N GLY A 21 -12.54 6.33 1.56
CA GLY A 21 -11.08 6.35 1.73
C GLY A 21 -10.54 5.00 2.18
N LEU A 22 -9.63 4.39 1.41
CA LEU A 22 -8.93 3.16 1.78
C LEU A 22 -7.45 3.46 2.08
N ARG A 23 -6.96 2.94 3.21
CA ARG A 23 -5.54 3.04 3.59
C ARG A 23 -4.87 1.68 3.46
N PHE A 24 -4.04 1.53 2.42
CA PHE A 24 -3.26 0.32 2.22
C PHE A 24 -1.97 0.33 3.05
N PHE A 25 -1.66 -0.83 3.61
CA PHE A 25 -0.36 -1.13 4.22
C PHE A 25 0.64 -1.58 3.15
N THR A 26 1.80 -2.11 3.55
CA THR A 26 2.89 -2.38 2.60
C THR A 26 2.48 -3.51 1.65
N VAL A 27 2.12 -3.17 0.42
CA VAL A 27 1.64 -4.15 -0.55
C VAL A 27 2.81 -4.89 -1.19
N TYR A 28 2.71 -6.21 -1.30
CA TYR A 28 3.65 -7.04 -2.05
C TYR A 28 2.92 -8.03 -2.97
N GLY A 29 3.59 -8.45 -4.04
CA GLY A 29 3.05 -9.42 -4.99
C GLY A 29 3.56 -9.22 -6.43
N PRO A 30 3.00 -9.98 -7.38
CA PRO A 30 3.24 -9.79 -8.81
C PRO A 30 3.00 -8.34 -9.25
N ALA A 31 3.76 -7.87 -10.24
CA ALA A 31 3.72 -6.48 -10.72
C ALA A 31 4.00 -5.40 -9.63
N GLY A 32 4.57 -5.80 -8.50
CA GLY A 32 5.03 -4.86 -7.48
C GLY A 32 6.18 -3.97 -8.00
N ARG A 33 6.36 -2.81 -7.37
CA ARG A 33 7.38 -1.86 -7.81
C ARG A 33 8.80 -2.38 -7.50
N PRO A 34 9.75 -2.25 -8.44
CA PRO A 34 11.10 -2.79 -8.28
C PRO A 34 11.93 -2.08 -7.19
N ASP A 35 11.49 -0.91 -6.73
CA ASP A 35 12.14 -0.13 -5.68
C ASP A 35 11.67 -0.49 -4.26
N MET A 36 10.72 -1.43 -4.13
CA MET A 36 10.28 -1.91 -2.82
C MET A 36 11.31 -2.85 -2.18
N ALA A 37 11.35 -2.83 -0.85
CA ALA A 37 12.35 -3.55 -0.06
C ALA A 37 12.46 -5.04 -0.40
N TYR A 38 11.33 -5.73 -0.62
CA TYR A 38 11.34 -7.16 -0.93
C TYR A 38 11.97 -7.46 -2.30
N PHE A 39 11.75 -6.63 -3.33
CA PHE A 39 12.46 -6.75 -4.61
C PHE A 39 13.94 -6.42 -4.48
N GLY A 40 14.28 -5.38 -3.72
CA GLY A 40 15.67 -5.01 -3.45
C GLY A 40 16.44 -6.14 -2.77
N PHE A 41 15.87 -6.75 -1.72
CA PHE A 41 16.50 -7.84 -0.98
C PHE A 41 16.62 -9.11 -1.82
N THR A 42 15.56 -9.52 -2.53
CA THR A 42 15.58 -10.71 -3.38
C THR A 42 16.56 -10.57 -4.54
N ASN A 43 16.61 -9.42 -5.21
CA ASN A 43 17.60 -9.18 -6.28
C ASN A 43 19.02 -9.13 -5.75
N THR A 44 19.26 -8.51 -4.58
CA THR A 44 20.59 -8.45 -3.97
C THR A 44 21.07 -9.85 -3.60
N LEU A 45 20.21 -10.66 -2.99
CA LEU A 45 20.51 -12.05 -2.64
C LEU A 45 20.76 -12.89 -3.90
N ARG A 46 19.94 -12.74 -4.94
CA ARG A 46 20.12 -13.45 -6.23
C ARG A 46 21.44 -13.10 -6.90
N ASN A 47 21.89 -11.84 -6.78
CA ASN A 47 23.14 -11.37 -7.37
C ASN A 47 24.36 -11.65 -6.46
N GLY A 48 24.21 -12.39 -5.36
CA GLY A 48 25.29 -12.70 -4.42
C GLY A 48 25.78 -11.50 -3.60
N GLY A 49 25.01 -10.42 -3.55
CA GLY A 49 25.35 -9.21 -2.79
C GLY A 49 24.92 -9.26 -1.33
N THR A 50 25.51 -8.39 -0.51
CA THR A 50 25.17 -8.26 0.91
C THR A 50 23.91 -7.41 1.09
N ILE A 51 22.91 -7.95 1.81
CA ILE A 51 21.69 -7.22 2.15
C ILE A 51 22.02 -6.07 3.12
N LYS A 52 21.69 -4.84 2.72
CA LYS A 52 21.81 -3.67 3.60
C LYS A 52 20.63 -3.61 4.55
N ILE A 53 20.89 -3.84 5.83
CA ILE A 53 19.90 -3.68 6.89
C ILE A 53 19.89 -2.22 7.34
N PHE A 54 18.75 -1.57 7.19
CA PHE A 54 18.54 -0.22 7.69
C PHE A 54 17.92 -0.27 9.09
N ASN A 55 18.22 0.73 9.92
CA ASN A 55 17.63 0.90 11.25
C ASN A 55 17.86 -0.30 12.22
N TYR A 56 19.06 -0.88 12.20
CA TYR A 56 19.46 -2.01 13.06
C TYR A 56 18.50 -3.22 13.05
N GLY A 57 17.68 -3.38 12.00
CA GLY A 57 16.69 -4.45 11.91
C GLY A 57 15.40 -4.21 12.70
N ASN A 58 15.23 -3.04 13.34
CA ASN A 58 14.03 -2.72 14.12
C ASN A 58 12.85 -2.23 13.28
N CYS A 59 12.95 -2.26 11.94
CA CYS A 59 11.90 -1.81 11.05
C CYS A 59 10.85 -2.91 10.86
N LYS A 60 9.71 -2.80 11.56
CA LYS A 60 8.56 -3.68 11.35
C LYS A 60 7.58 -3.03 10.36
N ARG A 61 7.09 -3.83 9.43
CA ARG A 61 6.10 -3.44 8.42
C ARG A 61 5.10 -4.56 8.28
N ASP A 62 3.82 -4.19 8.25
CA ASP A 62 2.76 -5.11 7.87
C ASP A 62 2.73 -5.21 6.35
N PHE A 63 2.85 -6.44 5.87
CA PHE A 63 2.80 -6.78 4.46
C PHE A 63 1.45 -7.39 4.13
N THR A 64 0.81 -6.89 3.08
CA THR A 64 -0.47 -7.39 2.59
C THR A 64 -0.30 -7.83 1.15
N TYR A 65 -0.81 -9.02 0.81
CA TYR A 65 -0.68 -9.53 -0.55
C TYR A 65 -1.61 -8.75 -1.49
N ILE A 66 -1.19 -8.60 -2.75
CA ILE A 66 -1.94 -7.80 -3.74
C ILE A 66 -3.36 -8.32 -3.95
N ASP A 67 -3.57 -9.65 -3.97
CA ASP A 67 -4.90 -10.22 -4.21
C ASP A 67 -5.88 -9.90 -3.08
N ASP A 68 -5.42 -9.89 -1.82
CA ASP A 68 -6.24 -9.49 -0.67
C ASP A 68 -6.75 -8.05 -0.81
N ILE A 69 -5.92 -7.17 -1.37
CA ILE A 69 -6.27 -5.76 -1.59
C ILE A 69 -7.27 -5.64 -2.75
N VAL A 70 -7.04 -6.36 -3.85
CA VAL A 70 -7.95 -6.35 -5.00
C VAL A 70 -9.33 -6.87 -4.59
N GLU A 71 -9.38 -7.95 -3.79
CA GLU A 71 -10.62 -8.48 -3.24
C GLU A 71 -11.30 -7.45 -2.31
N GLY A 72 -10.54 -6.81 -1.41
CA GLY A 72 -11.06 -5.79 -0.51
C GLY A 72 -11.65 -4.58 -1.25
N VAL A 73 -10.96 -4.09 -2.28
CA VAL A 73 -11.44 -2.98 -3.12
C VAL A 73 -12.73 -3.37 -3.85
N SER A 74 -12.77 -4.57 -4.44
CA SER A 74 -13.94 -5.06 -5.18
C SER A 74 -15.19 -5.14 -4.28
N LYS A 75 -15.03 -5.62 -3.04
CA LYS A 75 -16.13 -5.68 -2.05
C LYS A 75 -16.61 -4.28 -1.64
N VAL A 76 -15.69 -3.35 -1.40
CA VAL A 76 -16.06 -1.98 -1.02
C VAL A 76 -16.83 -1.28 -2.14
N MET A 77 -16.44 -1.48 -3.40
CA MET A 77 -17.15 -0.90 -4.55
C MET A 77 -18.61 -1.35 -4.68
N SER A 78 -18.93 -2.56 -4.21
CA SER A 78 -20.30 -3.08 -4.21
C SER A 78 -21.19 -2.53 -3.08
N THR A 79 -20.62 -1.74 -2.15
CA THR A 79 -21.34 -1.19 -1.01
C THR A 79 -21.51 0.32 -1.16
N ALA A 80 -22.66 0.86 -0.78
CA ALA A 80 -22.84 2.31 -0.73
C ALA A 80 -21.93 2.95 0.34
N PRO A 81 -21.28 4.09 0.05
CA PRO A 81 -20.53 4.87 1.05
C PRO A 81 -21.42 5.58 2.07
#